data_AF-A0A939U9X6-F1
#
_entry.id   AF-A0A939U9X6-F1
#
_cell.length_a   1.000
_cell.length_b   1.000
_cell.length_c   1.000
_cell.angle_alpha   90.00
_cell.angle_beta   90.00
_cell.angle_gamma   90.00
#
_symmetry.space_group_name_H-M   'P 1'
#
loop_
_entity.id
_entity.type
_entity.pdbx_description
1 polymer ?
#
loop_
_entity_poly.entity_id
_entity_poly.type
_entity_poly.pdbx_seq_one_letter_code
_entity_poly.pdbx_strand_id
1 'polypeptide(L)' 'GFGFAKTSHQNWQLLRDLQQFRVFRRPILAGVADKRFTKDPLFNGGDLQRAERMAAQVADILRIH' A
#
# COMPACT_ATOMS: atom_id res chain seq x y z
N GLY A 1 -1.14 -6.63 -3.86
CA GLY A 1 -0.20 -7.63 -3.29
C GLY A 1 1.05 -6.96 -2.76
N PHE A 2 0.88 -6.13 -1.73
CA PHE A 2 1.99 -5.45 -1.06
C PHE A 2 2.79 -6.43 -0.19
N GLY A 3 4.10 -6.23 -0.11
CA GLY A 3 5.00 -7.06 0.70
C GLY A 3 5.39 -8.42 0.08
N PHE A 4 5.02 -8.67 -1.18
CA PHE A 4 5.37 -9.89 -1.92
C PHE A 4 6.27 -9.56 -3.12
N ALA A 5 7.49 -10.13 -3.12
CA ALA A 5 8.49 -10.01 -4.20
C ALA A 5 8.74 -8.56 -4.67
N LYS A 6 8.72 -7.59 -3.75
CA LYS A 6 8.91 -6.17 -4.01
C LYS A 6 9.79 -5.54 -2.95
N THR A 7 10.69 -4.65 -3.35
CA THR A 7 11.46 -3.79 -2.45
C THR A 7 10.57 -2.75 -1.77
N SER A 8 11.07 -2.08 -0.73
CA SER A 8 10.33 -1.00 -0.07
C SER A 8 9.96 0.12 -1.04
N HIS A 9 10.92 0.54 -1.89
CA HIS A 9 10.68 1.50 -2.97
C HIS A 9 9.52 1.07 -3.88
N GLN A 10 9.55 -0.17 -4.37
CA GLN A 10 8.50 -0.68 -5.27
C GLN A 10 7.12 -0.75 -4.60
N ASN A 11 7.05 -1.11 -3.30
CA ASN A 11 5.78 -1.12 -2.58
C ASN A 11 5.22 0.30 -2.38
N TRP A 12 6.07 1.27 -2.04
CA TRP A 12 5.64 2.67 -1.90
C TRP A 12 5.24 3.30 -3.23
N GLN A 13 5.94 2.97 -4.32
CA GLN A 13 5.52 3.36 -5.67
C GLN A 13 4.16 2.75 -6.02
N LEU A 14 3.98 1.45 -5.81
CA LEU A 14 2.69 0.78 -6.03
C LEU A 14 1.54 1.40 -5.23
N LEU A 15 1.81 1.84 -3.99
CA LEU A 15 0.81 2.48 -3.15
C LEU A 15 0.45 3.88 -3.65
N ARG A 16 1.43 4.64 -4.15
CA ARG A 16 1.22 5.95 -4.78
C ARG A 16 0.41 5.83 -6.06
N ASP A 17 0.68 4.79 -6.85
CA ASP A 17 0.06 4.53 -8.15
C ASP A 17 -1.21 3.68 -8.05
N LEU A 18 -1.73 3.44 -6.84
CA LEU A 18 -2.84 2.51 -6.60
C LEU A 18 -4.10 2.85 -7.41
N GLN A 19 -4.34 4.14 -7.69
CA GLN A 19 -5.48 4.60 -8.47
C GLN A 19 -5.46 4.09 -9.92
N GLN A 20 -4.29 3.78 -10.47
CA GLN A 20 -4.18 3.27 -11.85
C GLN A 20 -4.91 1.94 -12.04
N PHE A 21 -5.08 1.13 -10.98
CA PHE A 21 -5.81 -0.14 -11.02
C PHE A 21 -7.31 0.03 -11.27
N ARG A 22 -7.85 1.26 -11.20
CA ARG A 22 -9.25 1.54 -11.57
C ARG A 22 -9.55 1.21 -13.04
N VAL A 23 -8.54 1.15 -13.91
CA VAL A 23 -8.67 0.73 -15.32
C VAL A 23 -9.33 -0.64 -15.48
N PHE A 24 -9.14 -1.54 -14.50
CA PHE A 24 -9.71 -2.90 -14.53
C PHE A 24 -11.21 -2.94 -14.19
N ARG A 25 -11.81 -1.83 -13.74
CA ARG A 25 -13.22 -1.72 -13.36
C ARG A 25 -13.65 -2.80 -12.35
N ARG A 26 -12.75 -3.15 -11.42
CA ARG A 26 -13.00 -4.07 -10.31
C ARG A 26 -12.73 -3.35 -8.98
N PRO A 27 -13.34 -3.79 -7.87
CA PRO A 27 -12.98 -3.30 -6.55
C PRO A 27 -11.50 -3.52 -6.24
N ILE A 28 -10.87 -2.54 -5.62
CA ILE A 28 -9.47 -2.58 -5.19
C ILE A 28 -9.43 -3.00 -3.72
N LEU A 29 -8.81 -4.16 -3.45
CA LEU A 29 -8.46 -4.59 -2.11
C LEU A 29 -6.99 -4.25 -1.80
N ALA A 30 -6.75 -3.48 -0.75
CA ALA A 30 -5.41 -3.12 -0.29
C ALA A 30 -5.15 -3.67 1.11
N GLY A 31 -4.11 -4.49 1.24
CA GLY A 31 -3.59 -4.95 2.53
C GLY A 31 -2.17 -4.42 2.74
N VAL A 32 -2.06 -3.34 3.52
CA VAL A 32 -0.78 -2.67 3.84
C VAL A 32 -0.36 -2.86 5.30
N ALA A 33 -1.29 -3.28 6.16
CA ALA A 33 -1.06 -3.48 7.58
C ALA A 33 0.06 -4.49 7.87
N ASP A 34 0.92 -4.12 8.81
CA ASP A 34 2.01 -4.93 9.37
C ASP A 34 3.01 -5.48 8.33
N LYS A 35 3.13 -4.84 7.16
CA LYS A 35 4.09 -5.25 6.14
C LYS A 35 5.46 -4.62 6.38
N ARG A 36 6.53 -5.39 6.15
CA ARG A 36 7.92 -4.93 6.36
C ARG A 36 8.23 -3.56 5.73
N PHE A 37 7.72 -3.27 4.53
CA PHE A 37 7.97 -2.00 3.84
C PHE A 37 7.35 -0.77 4.53
N THR A 38 6.30 -0.93 5.33
CA THR A 38 5.67 0.18 6.07
C THR A 38 6.43 0.52 7.34
N LYS A 39 7.39 -0.31 7.75
CA LYS A 39 8.25 -0.11 8.94
C LYS A 39 9.69 0.22 8.56
N ASP A 40 9.97 0.35 7.26
CA ASP A 40 11.32 0.62 6.77
C ASP A 40 11.70 2.08 7.03
N PRO A 41 12.67 2.37 7.92
CA PRO A 41 13.03 3.74 8.28
C PRO A 41 13.61 4.54 7.12
N LEU A 42 14.15 3.87 6.09
CA LEU A 42 14.71 4.53 4.90
C LEU A 42 13.62 5.04 3.96
N PHE A 43 12.36 4.61 4.14
CA PHE A 43 11.25 4.98 3.26
C PHE A 43 10.08 5.55 4.06
N ASN A 44 9.83 6.84 3.88
CA ASN A 44 8.78 7.60 4.60
C ASN A 44 8.88 7.47 6.14
N GLY A 45 10.07 7.23 6.68
CA GLY A 45 10.32 7.13 8.12
C GLY A 45 9.71 5.90 8.80
N GLY A 46 9.29 4.88 8.05
CA GLY A 46 8.61 3.71 8.63
C GLY A 46 7.21 4.01 9.17
N ASP A 47 6.45 4.86 8.48
CA ASP A 47 5.11 5.30 8.89
C ASP A 47 3.99 4.38 8.33
N LEU A 48 3.53 3.45 9.18
CA LEU A 48 2.38 2.59 8.90
C LEU A 48 1.09 3.39 8.69
N GLN A 49 0.82 4.39 9.53
CA GLN A 49 -0.42 5.17 9.46
C GLN A 49 -0.52 5.95 8.16
N ARG A 50 0.62 6.43 7.63
CA ARG A 50 0.67 7.02 6.30
C ARG A 50 0.30 6.03 5.22
N ALA A 51 0.84 4.81 5.27
CA ALA A 51 0.51 3.78 4.28
C ALA A 51 -0.99 3.42 4.31
N GLU A 52 -1.57 3.29 5.50
CA GLU A 52 -3.00 3.01 5.70
C GLU A 52 -3.89 4.15 5.20
N ARG A 53 -3.57 5.40 5.53
CA ARG A 53 -4.31 6.57 5.03
C ARG A 53 -4.28 6.66 3.50
N MET A 54 -3.11 6.44 2.89
CA MET A 54 -2.99 6.44 1.42
C MET A 54 -3.81 5.31 0.79
N ALA A 55 -3.76 4.11 1.37
CA ALA A 55 -4.58 2.99 0.90
C ALA A 55 -6.08 3.28 1.03
N ALA A 56 -6.51 3.85 2.16
CA ALA A 56 -7.91 4.17 2.44
C ALA A 56 -8.51 5.24 1.51
N GLN A 57 -7.68 6.12 0.94
CA GLN A 57 -8.13 7.12 -0.03
C GLN A 57 -8.54 6.52 -1.39
N VAL A 58 -8.02 5.33 -1.72
CA VAL A 58 -8.14 4.77 -3.07
C VAL A 58 -8.79 3.39 -3.09
N ALA A 59 -8.50 2.54 -2.10
CA ALA A 59 -9.01 1.17 -2.04
C ALA A 59 -10.48 1.14 -1.65
N ASP A 60 -11.24 0.23 -2.24
CA ASP A 60 -12.63 -0.03 -1.85
C ASP A 60 -12.71 -0.94 -0.62
N ILE A 61 -11.68 -1.76 -0.41
CA ILE A 61 -11.58 -2.69 0.72
C ILE A 61 -10.18 -2.57 1.32
N LEU A 62 -10.11 -2.20 2.60
CA LEU A 62 -8.89 -2.28 3.39
C LEU A 62 -8.84 -3.63 4.12
N ARG A 63 -7.75 -4.39 3.94
CA ARG A 63 -7.48 -5.59 4.73
C ARG A 63 -6.58 -5.22 5.91
N ILE A 64 -7.17 -5.22 7.11
CA ILE A 64 -6.49 -5.01 8.39
C ILE A 64 -6.36 -6.32 9.18
N HIS A 65 -5.48 -6.34 10.18
CA HIS A 65 -5.38 -7.39 11.18
C HIS A 65 -6.22 -7.07 12.41
#